data_AF-A0A9E5I1Y1-F1
#
_entry.id   AF-A0A9E5I1Y1-F1
#
_cell.length_a   1.000
_cell.length_b   1.000
_cell.length_c   1.000
_cell.angle_alpha   90.00
_cell.angle_beta   90.00
_cell.angle_gamma   90.00
#
_symmetry.space_group_name_H-M   'P 1'
#
loop_
_entity.id
_entity.type
_entity.pdbx_description
1 polymer ?
#
loop_
_entity_poly.entity_id
_entity_poly.type
_entity_poly.pdbx_seq_one_letter_code
_entity_poly.pdbx_strand_id
1 'polypeptide(L)'
;MNVNQIWSSISAVTEVSVPGSVPPEAYSGGGTKSNSRPITLDGRQCLMAGKDACLIAWPLDQNISYGMTVRMAEPISGWLHGRLDKPEFQTTIDKAGRFHLTMAGKPVKVPTLFASTEWSKASQAIKSRFGSAPSGCCSFGNGFWYDSAGRNQSGEEMVADLRMWIPYVEDKASATPTYWITRTIQSGMAAKRSQCFAGGEVNGVVTTNATAYSSGAPTFNEKSQSLDYQVAAPHFDASGGLNVGTYNLQIDGKVARCLYGFSNAPLSATVTIISENGESQVATSSLKEDKKWIYLNVSGFTYSNPTLRVVLKQKSTTSSITCVKNGVTKKVTSKSSVCPKGFKRA
;
A
#
# COMPACT_ATOMS: atom_id res chain seq x y z
N MET A 1 10.38 -21.09 7.05
CA MET A 1 9.44 -21.48 5.98
C MET A 1 9.67 -20.55 4.80
N ASN A 2 10.09 -21.06 3.65
CA ASN A 2 10.18 -20.27 2.42
C ASN A 2 8.77 -19.81 2.06
N VAL A 3 8.44 -18.57 2.37
CA VAL A 3 7.18 -17.97 1.94
C VAL A 3 7.29 -17.83 0.43
N ASN A 4 6.40 -18.44 -0.34
CA ASN A 4 6.31 -18.14 -1.77
C ASN A 4 6.08 -16.62 -1.89
N GLN A 5 7.04 -15.92 -2.49
CA GLN A 5 6.97 -14.47 -2.66
C GLN A 5 6.54 -14.17 -4.09
N ILE A 6 5.72 -13.14 -4.24
CA ILE A 6 5.42 -12.56 -5.53
C ILE A 6 5.91 -11.12 -5.56
N TRP A 7 6.56 -10.75 -6.65
CA TRP A 7 6.81 -9.37 -7.03
C TRP A 7 6.28 -9.21 -8.44
N SER A 8 5.32 -8.31 -8.62
CA SER A 8 4.58 -8.20 -9.87
C SER A 8 4.37 -6.74 -10.21
N SER A 9 4.75 -6.35 -11.42
CA SER A 9 4.55 -4.98 -11.91
C SER A 9 4.18 -5.00 -13.38
N ILE A 10 3.32 -4.07 -13.77
CA ILE A 10 3.04 -3.73 -15.15
C ILE A 10 3.61 -2.34 -15.37
N SER A 11 4.43 -2.19 -16.42
CA SER A 11 5.03 -0.93 -16.80
C SER A 11 4.78 -0.71 -18.28
N ALA A 12 4.27 0.46 -18.65
CA ALA A 12 4.23 0.86 -20.04
C ALA A 12 5.60 1.41 -20.45
N VAL A 13 5.97 1.13 -21.70
CA VAL A 13 7.18 1.65 -22.32
C VAL A 13 6.82 2.22 -23.68
N THR A 14 7.61 3.19 -24.12
CA THR A 14 7.62 3.63 -25.52
C THR A 14 9.01 3.38 -26.09
N GLU A 15 9.07 3.05 -27.37
CA GLU A 15 10.31 2.83 -28.09
C GLU A 15 10.77 4.16 -28.72
N VAL A 16 12.03 4.49 -28.53
CA VAL A 16 12.68 5.64 -29.16
C VAL A 16 13.92 5.19 -29.92
N SER A 17 14.19 5.80 -31.07
CA SER A 17 15.38 5.48 -31.85
C SER A 17 16.63 5.97 -31.15
N VAL A 18 17.61 5.09 -31.02
CA VAL A 18 18.94 5.39 -30.48
C VAL A 18 19.97 4.69 -31.38
N PRO A 19 20.37 5.31 -32.51
CA PRO A 19 21.29 4.69 -33.46
C PRO A 19 22.60 4.23 -32.80
N GLY A 20 23.03 3.01 -33.11
CA GLY A 20 24.21 2.39 -32.52
C GLY A 20 23.99 1.74 -31.16
N SER A 21 22.78 1.82 -30.57
CA SER A 21 22.45 1.00 -29.41
C SER A 21 22.38 -0.47 -29.81
N VAL A 22 22.80 -1.34 -28.90
CA VAL A 22 22.65 -2.79 -29.05
C VAL A 22 21.94 -3.34 -27.82
N PRO A 23 21.24 -4.49 -27.94
CA PRO A 23 20.72 -5.18 -26.77
C PRO A 23 21.85 -5.46 -25.80
N PRO A 24 21.62 -5.43 -24.47
CA PRO A 24 22.58 -5.97 -23.54
C PRO A 24 22.88 -7.40 -23.97
N GLU A 25 24.14 -7.71 -24.29
CA GLU A 25 24.57 -9.09 -24.49
C GLU A 25 24.12 -9.87 -23.25
N ALA A 26 23.45 -11.01 -23.46
CA ALA A 26 22.83 -11.78 -22.38
C ALA A 26 23.90 -12.22 -21.35
N TYR A 27 24.20 -11.35 -20.38
CA TYR A 27 25.15 -11.51 -19.25
C TYR A 27 26.11 -12.71 -19.38
N SER A 28 26.92 -12.74 -20.44
CA SER A 28 27.96 -13.76 -20.58
C SER A 28 29.19 -13.28 -19.83
N GLY A 29 29.18 -13.46 -18.51
CA GLY A 29 30.34 -13.37 -17.64
C GLY A 29 30.79 -11.96 -17.23
N GLY A 30 30.71 -11.69 -15.92
CA GLY A 30 31.53 -10.72 -15.16
C GLY A 30 32.05 -9.50 -15.93
N GLY A 31 31.22 -8.47 -16.05
CA GLY A 31 31.51 -7.28 -16.85
C GLY A 31 32.64 -6.40 -16.31
N THR A 32 33.65 -6.18 -17.15
CA THR A 32 34.54 -5.01 -17.13
C THR A 32 34.69 -4.40 -18.53
N LYS A 33 33.59 -4.08 -19.22
CA LYS A 33 33.59 -3.06 -20.29
C LYS A 33 32.26 -2.30 -20.31
N SER A 34 32.27 -1.08 -19.76
CA SER A 34 31.21 -0.05 -19.87
C SER A 34 29.78 -0.51 -19.55
N ASN A 35 29.48 -0.70 -18.26
CA ASN A 35 28.15 -1.04 -17.73
C ASN A 35 27.09 0.09 -17.81
N SER A 36 27.29 1.13 -18.62
CA SER A 36 26.33 2.24 -18.72
C SER A 36 25.19 1.87 -19.66
N ARG A 37 23.96 1.80 -19.12
CA ARG A 37 22.75 1.72 -19.94
C ARG A 37 22.76 2.88 -20.96
N PRO A 38 22.39 2.65 -22.23
CA PRO A 38 22.33 3.71 -23.23
C PRO A 38 21.46 4.89 -22.73
N ILE A 39 21.82 6.09 -23.17
CA ILE A 39 21.06 7.31 -22.89
C ILE A 39 20.50 7.79 -24.22
N THR A 40 19.22 8.17 -24.22
CA THR A 40 18.56 8.73 -25.39
C THR A 40 19.12 10.12 -25.71
N LEU A 41 18.88 10.64 -26.92
CA LEU A 41 19.39 11.97 -27.31
C LEU A 41 18.92 13.10 -26.37
N ASP A 42 17.76 12.91 -25.72
CA ASP A 42 17.20 13.84 -24.75
C ASP A 42 17.61 13.57 -23.29
N GLY A 43 18.61 12.71 -23.07
CA GLY A 43 19.21 12.50 -21.76
C GLY A 43 18.49 11.48 -20.87
N ARG A 44 17.47 10.76 -21.37
CA ARG A 44 16.75 9.74 -20.60
C ARG A 44 17.51 8.42 -20.59
N GLN A 45 17.56 7.77 -19.42
CA GLN A 45 18.18 6.47 -19.29
C GLN A 45 17.32 5.38 -19.93
N CYS A 46 17.95 4.51 -20.72
CA CYS A 46 17.26 3.38 -21.33
C CYS A 46 16.89 2.33 -20.29
N LEU A 47 15.63 1.89 -20.27
CA LEU A 47 15.20 0.78 -19.42
C LEU A 47 15.67 -0.56 -20.00
N MET A 48 15.51 -0.71 -21.32
CA MET A 48 15.95 -1.87 -22.08
C MET A 48 16.36 -1.43 -23.48
N ALA A 49 17.62 -1.69 -23.83
CA ALA A 49 18.15 -1.36 -25.14
C ALA A 49 17.86 -2.50 -26.13
N GLY A 50 17.57 -2.13 -27.37
CA GLY A 50 17.53 -2.99 -28.55
C GLY A 50 18.54 -2.51 -29.59
N LYS A 51 18.52 -3.14 -30.77
CA LYS A 51 19.30 -2.65 -31.91
C LYS A 51 18.70 -1.34 -32.40
N ASP A 52 19.50 -0.26 -32.37
CA ASP A 52 19.12 1.09 -32.81
C ASP A 52 17.87 1.67 -32.11
N ALA A 53 17.48 1.10 -30.98
CA ALA A 53 16.24 1.36 -30.27
C ALA A 53 16.41 1.30 -28.76
N CYS A 54 15.61 2.07 -28.04
CA CYS A 54 15.58 2.10 -26.60
C CYS A 54 14.14 2.12 -26.09
N LEU A 55 13.83 1.24 -25.13
CA LEU A 55 12.58 1.29 -24.38
C LEU A 55 12.75 2.21 -23.17
N ILE A 56 11.90 3.23 -23.09
CA ILE A 56 11.85 4.20 -22.00
C ILE A 56 10.50 4.13 -21.29
N ALA A 57 10.47 4.54 -20.01
CA ALA A 57 9.25 4.54 -19.22
C ALA A 57 8.16 5.41 -19.87
N TRP A 58 6.94 4.87 -19.93
CA TRP A 58 5.75 5.60 -20.35
C TRP A 58 4.70 5.56 -19.23
N PRO A 59 3.98 6.67 -18.95
CA PRO A 59 2.95 6.66 -17.93
C PRO A 59 1.80 5.72 -18.30
N LEU A 60 1.33 4.95 -17.33
CA LEU A 60 0.12 4.14 -17.46
C LEU A 60 -1.11 5.05 -17.35
N ASP A 61 -2.13 4.76 -18.15
CA ASP A 61 -3.39 5.50 -18.09
C ASP A 61 -4.15 5.12 -16.81
N GLN A 62 -4.42 6.11 -15.96
CA GLN A 62 -5.15 5.93 -14.69
C GLN A 62 -6.63 5.55 -14.88
N ASN A 63 -7.16 5.65 -16.09
CA ASN A 63 -8.52 5.23 -16.41
C ASN A 63 -8.63 3.76 -16.79
N ILE A 64 -7.51 3.13 -17.16
CA ILE A 64 -7.46 1.73 -17.56
C ILE A 64 -7.19 0.85 -16.33
N SER A 65 -8.00 -0.20 -16.16
CA SER A 65 -7.70 -1.26 -15.20
C SER A 65 -6.74 -2.24 -15.84
N TYR A 66 -5.58 -2.45 -15.23
CA TYR A 66 -4.63 -3.47 -15.65
C TYR A 66 -4.70 -4.65 -14.68
N GLY A 67 -4.34 -5.84 -15.14
CA GLY A 67 -4.39 -7.03 -14.31
C GLY A 67 -3.50 -8.16 -14.80
N MET A 68 -3.18 -9.06 -13.87
CA MET A 68 -2.42 -10.27 -14.12
C MET A 68 -2.99 -11.42 -13.29
N THR A 69 -3.05 -12.61 -13.90
CA THR A 69 -3.32 -13.86 -13.19
C THR A 69 -2.06 -14.71 -13.18
N VAL A 70 -1.59 -15.07 -11.99
CA VAL A 70 -0.41 -15.92 -11.79
C VAL A 70 -0.86 -17.30 -11.33
N ARG A 71 -0.41 -18.33 -12.05
CA ARG A 71 -0.64 -19.73 -11.71
C ARG A 71 0.62 -20.31 -11.05
N MET A 72 0.45 -20.92 -9.88
CA MET A 72 1.54 -21.48 -9.08
C MET A 72 1.21 -22.91 -8.63
N ALA A 73 2.26 -23.68 -8.35
CA ALA A 73 2.11 -25.03 -7.78
C ALA A 73 1.65 -24.99 -6.33
N GLU A 74 2.12 -24.00 -5.57
CA GLU A 74 1.86 -23.84 -4.14
C GLU A 74 1.22 -22.49 -3.86
N PRO A 75 0.33 -22.36 -2.86
CA PRO A 75 -0.24 -21.07 -2.47
C PRO A 75 0.82 -20.07 -1.97
N ILE A 76 0.50 -18.77 -2.11
CA ILE A 76 1.14 -17.74 -1.28
C ILE A 76 0.32 -17.53 -0.01
N SER A 77 1.00 -17.29 1.10
CA SER A 77 0.39 -16.95 2.38
C SER A 77 0.84 -15.57 2.85
N GLY A 78 0.05 -14.94 3.72
CA GLY A 78 0.40 -13.65 4.31
C GLY A 78 -0.31 -12.48 3.66
N TRP A 79 0.37 -11.34 3.57
CA TRP A 79 -0.21 -10.10 3.07
C TRP A 79 0.48 -9.64 1.80
N LEU A 80 -0.26 -8.91 0.97
CA LEU A 80 0.31 -8.20 -0.16
C LEU A 80 0.23 -6.70 0.08
N HIS A 81 1.16 -5.95 -0.51
CA HIS A 81 1.08 -4.51 -0.61
C HIS A 81 1.27 -4.04 -2.05
N GLY A 82 0.94 -2.79 -2.37
CA GLY A 82 1.12 -2.31 -3.74
C GLY A 82 0.70 -0.88 -4.05
N ARG A 83 0.79 -0.55 -5.34
CA ARG A 83 0.33 0.70 -5.95
C ARG A 83 -0.77 0.39 -6.93
N LEU A 84 -2.01 0.42 -6.44
CA LEU A 84 -3.23 0.20 -7.20
C LEU A 84 -4.34 1.05 -6.61
N ASP A 85 -5.21 1.58 -7.44
CA ASP A 85 -6.50 2.11 -7.01
C ASP A 85 -7.57 1.04 -7.19
N LYS A 86 -8.44 0.92 -6.18
CA LYS A 86 -9.54 -0.06 -6.10
C LYS A 86 -9.08 -1.47 -6.52
N PRO A 87 -8.10 -2.05 -5.80
CA PRO A 87 -7.56 -3.35 -6.15
C PRO A 87 -8.66 -4.43 -6.09
N GLU A 88 -8.58 -5.36 -7.04
CA GLU A 88 -9.36 -6.58 -7.06
C GLU A 88 -8.41 -7.78 -7.02
N PHE A 89 -8.34 -8.40 -5.85
CA PHE A 89 -7.59 -9.63 -5.63
C PHE A 89 -8.53 -10.82 -5.53
N GLN A 90 -8.21 -11.90 -6.24
CA GLN A 90 -8.96 -13.14 -6.16
C GLN A 90 -7.99 -14.31 -6.10
N THR A 91 -8.35 -15.30 -5.28
CA THR A 91 -7.60 -16.56 -5.17
C THR A 91 -8.51 -17.74 -5.44
N THR A 92 -8.06 -18.66 -6.29
CA THR A 92 -8.77 -19.90 -6.61
C THR A 92 -7.79 -21.07 -6.69
N ILE A 93 -8.23 -22.26 -6.33
CA ILE A 93 -7.50 -23.51 -6.57
C ILE A 93 -8.25 -24.29 -7.63
N ASP A 94 -7.56 -24.68 -8.71
CA ASP A 94 -8.20 -25.44 -9.79
C ASP A 94 -8.32 -26.93 -9.43
N LYS A 95 -9.01 -27.71 -10.29
CA LYS A 95 -9.24 -29.15 -10.07
C LYS A 95 -7.95 -29.98 -9.95
N ALA A 96 -6.82 -29.46 -10.45
CA ALA A 96 -5.52 -30.10 -10.37
C ALA A 96 -4.72 -29.65 -9.13
N GLY A 97 -5.33 -28.89 -8.23
CA GLY A 97 -4.68 -28.38 -7.02
C GLY A 97 -3.78 -27.16 -7.24
N ARG A 98 -3.76 -26.57 -8.44
CA ARG A 98 -2.89 -25.41 -8.72
C ARG A 98 -3.55 -24.13 -8.22
N PHE A 99 -2.75 -23.28 -7.58
CA PHE A 99 -3.18 -22.00 -7.05
C PHE A 99 -3.15 -20.93 -8.14
N HIS A 100 -4.21 -20.14 -8.25
CA HIS A 100 -4.30 -18.98 -9.14
C HIS A 100 -4.54 -17.72 -8.31
N LEU A 101 -3.71 -16.71 -8.53
CA LEU A 101 -3.83 -15.38 -7.95
C LEU A 101 -4.11 -14.37 -9.06
N THR A 102 -5.31 -13.81 -9.07
CA THR A 102 -5.66 -12.69 -9.95
C THR A 102 -5.51 -11.40 -9.18
N MET A 103 -4.84 -10.44 -9.80
CA MET A 103 -4.59 -9.10 -9.27
C MET A 103 -4.97 -8.11 -10.36
N ALA A 104 -5.93 -7.24 -10.09
CA ALA A 104 -6.36 -6.20 -11.02
C ALA A 104 -6.56 -4.87 -10.29
N GLY A 105 -6.52 -3.77 -11.04
CA GLY A 105 -6.74 -2.43 -10.51
C GLY A 105 -6.19 -1.35 -11.43
N LYS A 106 -6.54 -0.10 -11.11
CA LYS A 106 -6.03 1.06 -11.84
C LYS A 106 -4.65 1.46 -11.32
N PRO A 107 -3.75 1.98 -12.17
CA PRO A 107 -2.46 2.47 -11.70
C PRO A 107 -2.64 3.76 -10.91
N VAL A 108 -1.72 4.04 -9.99
CA VAL A 108 -1.73 5.26 -9.18
C VAL A 108 -0.50 6.11 -9.43
N LYS A 109 -0.69 7.43 -9.42
CA LYS A 109 0.40 8.42 -9.37
C LYS A 109 1.05 8.39 -8.00
N VAL A 110 2.35 8.09 -7.95
CA VAL A 110 3.12 8.07 -6.70
C VAL A 110 4.08 9.25 -6.70
N PRO A 111 3.88 10.24 -5.82
CA PRO A 111 4.86 11.29 -5.59
C PRO A 111 6.17 10.67 -5.15
N THR A 112 7.25 11.07 -5.80
CA THR A 112 8.58 10.51 -5.60
C THR A 112 9.53 11.66 -5.29
N LEU A 113 10.34 11.48 -4.24
CA LEU A 113 11.33 12.46 -3.81
C LEU A 113 12.71 12.09 -4.29
N PHE A 114 13.40 13.10 -4.81
CA PHE A 114 14.82 13.15 -4.95
C PHE A 114 15.32 14.41 -4.26
N ALA A 115 16.09 14.23 -3.20
CA ALA A 115 16.70 15.31 -2.45
C ALA A 115 18.10 14.88 -2.04
N SER A 116 19.03 15.82 -2.02
CA SER A 116 20.38 15.60 -1.51
C SER A 116 20.88 16.84 -0.78
N THR A 117 21.69 16.63 0.25
CA THR A 117 22.40 17.72 0.94
C THR A 117 23.85 17.35 1.14
N GLU A 118 24.72 18.35 1.09
CA GLU A 118 26.08 18.21 1.59
C GLU A 118 26.02 17.91 3.09
N TRP A 119 26.87 16.99 3.57
CA TRP A 119 26.86 16.53 4.95
C TRP A 119 27.10 17.67 5.95
N SER A 120 27.98 18.61 5.61
CA SER A 120 28.26 19.81 6.42
C SER A 120 26.98 20.62 6.68
N LYS A 121 26.10 20.73 5.67
CA LYS A 121 24.84 21.49 5.66
C LYS A 121 23.62 20.66 6.09
N ALA A 122 23.80 19.37 6.33
CA ALA A 122 22.70 18.50 6.77
C ALA A 122 22.13 18.95 8.13
N SER A 123 20.81 18.84 8.27
CA SER A 123 20.10 19.15 9.51
C SER A 123 20.56 18.24 10.65
N GLN A 124 20.33 18.68 11.90
CA GLN A 124 20.65 17.85 13.06
C GLN A 124 19.87 16.52 13.05
N ALA A 125 18.65 16.50 12.53
CA ALA A 125 17.85 15.28 12.39
C ALA A 125 18.52 14.26 11.47
N ILE A 126 18.99 14.69 10.29
CA ILE A 126 19.73 13.83 9.34
C ILE A 126 21.04 13.34 9.98
N LYS A 127 21.79 14.24 10.63
CA LYS A 127 23.05 13.89 11.33
C LYS A 127 22.83 12.88 12.46
N SER A 128 21.79 13.06 13.26
CA SER A 128 21.42 12.15 14.35
C SER A 128 20.92 10.80 13.83
N ARG A 129 20.17 10.76 12.72
CA ARG A 129 19.66 9.52 12.13
C ARG A 129 20.77 8.68 11.49
N PHE A 130 21.70 9.31 10.77
CA PHE A 130 22.70 8.60 9.96
C PHE A 130 24.13 8.64 10.53
N GLY A 131 24.33 9.27 11.68
CA GLY A 131 25.59 9.25 12.44
C GLY A 131 26.77 9.78 11.64
N SER A 132 27.95 9.19 11.78
CA SER A 132 29.14 9.53 10.99
C SER A 132 29.20 8.91 9.59
N ALA A 133 28.08 8.33 9.11
CA ALA A 133 28.01 7.55 7.87
C ALA A 133 27.17 8.28 6.80
N PRO A 134 27.70 9.30 6.09
CA PRO A 134 27.09 9.83 4.86
C PRO A 134 26.90 8.70 3.82
N SER A 135 25.85 8.81 2.98
CA SER A 135 25.42 7.73 2.06
C SER A 135 26.44 7.39 0.98
N GLY A 136 27.46 8.23 0.79
CA GLY A 136 28.62 7.93 -0.05
C GLY A 136 29.72 8.99 0.07
N CYS A 137 30.96 8.56 -0.18
CA CYS A 137 32.03 9.44 -0.63
C CYS A 137 32.08 9.45 -2.16
N CYS A 138 32.30 10.66 -2.67
CA CYS A 138 33.02 10.97 -3.91
C CYS A 138 32.31 10.68 -5.24
N SER A 139 31.64 11.69 -5.78
CA SER A 139 31.60 11.92 -7.24
C SER A 139 32.18 13.31 -7.49
N PHE A 140 33.12 13.42 -8.45
CA PHE A 140 33.84 14.65 -8.85
C PHE A 140 35.04 15.11 -7.99
N GLY A 141 35.92 14.20 -7.56
CA GLY A 141 37.32 14.52 -7.22
C GLY A 141 37.60 15.38 -5.98
N ASN A 142 36.59 15.94 -5.31
CA ASN A 142 36.76 16.97 -4.27
C ASN A 142 36.34 16.57 -2.85
N GLY A 143 36.22 15.27 -2.52
CA GLY A 143 36.07 14.84 -1.12
C GLY A 143 34.80 15.28 -0.38
N PHE A 144 33.75 15.72 -1.08
CA PHE A 144 32.49 16.10 -0.47
C PHE A 144 31.63 14.87 -0.12
N TRP A 145 31.13 14.85 1.11
CA TRP A 145 30.21 13.83 1.62
C TRP A 145 28.76 14.30 1.41
N TYR A 146 27.92 13.44 0.84
CA TYR A 146 26.51 13.74 0.60
C TYR A 146 25.59 12.73 1.25
N ASP A 147 24.39 13.20 1.55
CA ASP A 147 23.24 12.37 1.90
C ASP A 147 22.13 12.53 0.86
N SER A 148 21.31 11.49 0.68
CA SER A 148 20.19 11.48 -0.25
C SER A 148 18.94 10.85 0.35
N ALA A 149 17.78 11.35 -0.07
CA ALA A 149 16.49 10.75 0.28
C ALA A 149 16.40 9.31 -0.24
N GLY A 150 15.76 8.42 0.53
CA GLY A 150 15.48 7.03 0.11
C GLY A 150 16.54 5.99 0.49
N ARG A 151 17.45 6.29 1.45
CA ARG A 151 18.39 5.29 2.02
C ARG A 151 17.67 4.02 2.46
N ASN A 152 16.59 4.18 3.22
CA ASN A 152 15.70 3.08 3.57
C ASN A 152 14.57 2.99 2.54
N GLN A 153 14.42 1.80 1.92
CA GLN A 153 13.49 1.58 0.82
C GLN A 153 12.15 0.96 1.26
N SER A 154 11.95 0.77 2.57
CA SER A 154 10.70 0.22 3.10
C SER A 154 10.53 0.54 4.59
N GLY A 155 9.30 0.53 5.09
CA GLY A 155 9.05 0.45 6.53
C GLY A 155 8.72 1.75 7.21
N GLU A 156 8.54 1.65 8.53
CA GLU A 156 8.44 2.81 9.42
C GLU A 156 9.71 3.69 9.31
N GLU A 157 10.86 3.06 9.06
CA GLU A 157 12.12 3.77 8.80
C GLU A 157 12.05 4.62 7.53
N MET A 158 11.45 4.13 6.45
CA MET A 158 11.25 4.92 5.23
C MET A 158 10.29 6.10 5.48
N VAL A 159 9.24 5.90 6.29
CA VAL A 159 8.33 6.99 6.68
C VAL A 159 9.07 8.03 7.50
N ALA A 160 9.84 7.62 8.52
CA ALA A 160 10.63 8.52 9.35
C ALA A 160 11.68 9.29 8.53
N ASP A 161 12.39 8.59 7.65
CA ASP A 161 13.40 9.20 6.78
C ASP A 161 12.76 10.22 5.83
N LEU A 162 11.63 9.85 5.19
CA LEU A 162 10.93 10.75 4.27
C LEU A 162 10.59 12.09 4.93
N ARG A 163 10.11 12.08 6.18
CA ARG A 163 9.77 13.31 6.92
C ARG A 163 10.95 14.26 7.05
N MET A 164 12.16 13.74 7.28
CA MET A 164 13.35 14.58 7.40
C MET A 164 13.71 15.25 6.07
N TRP A 165 13.32 14.64 4.94
CA TRP A 165 13.64 15.11 3.60
C TRP A 165 12.57 16.04 2.99
N ILE A 166 11.32 16.00 3.46
CA ILE A 166 10.22 16.88 2.98
C ILE A 166 10.60 18.37 2.98
N PRO A 167 11.25 18.93 4.02
CA PRO A 167 11.65 20.34 4.01
C PRO A 167 12.68 20.71 2.93
N TYR A 168 13.51 19.75 2.49
CA TYR A 168 14.54 19.99 1.47
C TYR A 168 13.97 20.11 0.05
N VAL A 169 12.72 19.69 -0.14
CA VAL A 169 12.01 19.74 -1.42
C VAL A 169 10.80 20.67 -1.36
N GLU A 170 10.71 21.50 -0.32
CA GLU A 170 9.62 22.46 -0.12
C GLU A 170 8.24 21.79 -0.20
N ASP A 171 8.14 20.57 0.35
CA ASP A 171 6.90 19.79 0.37
C ASP A 171 6.33 19.44 -1.01
N LYS A 172 7.18 19.50 -2.04
CA LYS A 172 6.85 19.21 -3.43
C LYS A 172 7.58 17.97 -3.93
N ALA A 173 6.88 17.11 -4.66
CA ALA A 173 7.51 15.94 -5.25
C ALA A 173 8.49 16.31 -6.38
N SER A 174 9.60 15.59 -6.50
CA SER A 174 10.53 15.76 -7.61
C SER A 174 9.98 15.13 -8.90
N ALA A 175 9.21 14.05 -8.76
CA ALA A 175 8.50 13.39 -9.84
C ALA A 175 7.18 12.78 -9.36
N THR A 176 6.26 12.50 -10.27
CA THR A 176 4.99 11.82 -9.94
C THR A 176 4.65 10.74 -10.98
N PRO A 177 5.50 9.70 -11.10
CA PRO A 177 5.27 8.59 -12.02
C PRO A 177 4.02 7.77 -11.64
N THR A 178 3.46 7.08 -12.63
CA THR A 178 2.37 6.12 -12.43
C THR A 178 2.91 4.73 -12.19
N TYR A 179 2.38 4.01 -11.20
CA TYR A 179 2.75 2.64 -10.90
C TYR A 179 1.54 1.70 -10.91
N TRP A 180 1.77 0.49 -11.39
CA TRP A 180 0.97 -0.69 -11.14
C TRP A 180 1.91 -1.75 -10.58
N ILE A 181 1.80 -2.04 -9.28
CA ILE A 181 2.70 -3.00 -8.63
C ILE A 181 2.05 -3.65 -7.43
N THR A 182 2.35 -4.94 -7.24
CA THR A 182 1.90 -5.76 -6.13
C THR A 182 3.08 -6.62 -5.67
N ARG A 183 3.27 -6.72 -4.35
CA ARG A 183 4.35 -7.54 -3.77
C ARG A 183 3.89 -8.20 -2.48
N THR A 184 4.49 -9.35 -2.17
CA THR A 184 4.34 -9.97 -0.85
C THR A 184 5.02 -9.15 0.21
N ILE A 185 4.35 -9.00 1.36
CA ILE A 185 4.93 -8.42 2.56
C ILE A 185 5.84 -9.45 3.22
N GLN A 186 7.13 -9.12 3.37
CA GLN A 186 8.14 -10.02 3.94
C GLN A 186 8.08 -10.11 5.48
N SER A 187 7.54 -9.07 6.16
CA SER A 187 7.36 -9.04 7.62
C SER A 187 5.89 -9.25 8.00
N GLY A 188 5.61 -10.36 8.69
CA GLY A 188 4.26 -10.66 9.19
C GLY A 188 3.74 -9.60 10.17
N MET A 189 2.41 -9.56 10.39
CA MET A 189 1.84 -8.83 11.52
C MET A 189 2.44 -9.32 12.85
N ALA A 190 2.61 -8.40 13.80
CA ALA A 190 3.09 -8.68 15.15
C ALA A 190 2.39 -9.90 15.81
N ALA A 191 3.20 -10.68 16.54
CA ALA A 191 2.95 -12.04 17.04
C ALA A 191 1.71 -12.29 17.93
N LYS A 192 0.89 -11.30 18.25
CA LYS A 192 -0.17 -11.41 19.27
C LYS A 192 -1.53 -11.95 18.77
N ARG A 193 -1.75 -12.06 17.46
CA ARG A 193 -2.96 -12.69 16.86
C ARG A 193 -2.64 -13.61 15.68
N SER A 194 -1.50 -14.30 15.74
CA SER A 194 -1.04 -15.20 14.68
C SER A 194 -2.08 -16.26 14.28
N GLN A 195 -2.94 -16.69 15.22
CA GLN A 195 -4.02 -17.63 14.98
C GLN A 195 -5.03 -17.15 13.93
N CYS A 196 -5.21 -15.83 13.76
CA CYS A 196 -6.10 -15.27 12.74
C CYS A 196 -5.55 -15.35 11.33
N PHE A 197 -4.27 -15.72 11.18
CA PHE A 197 -3.54 -15.74 9.90
C PHE A 197 -3.07 -17.14 9.51
N ALA A 198 -3.47 -18.19 10.24
CA ALA A 198 -2.96 -19.55 10.13
C ALA A 198 -3.49 -20.35 8.92
N GLY A 199 -4.08 -19.69 7.92
CA GLY A 199 -4.87 -20.35 6.86
C GLY A 199 -4.11 -20.75 5.59
N GLY A 200 -2.81 -20.48 5.47
CA GLY A 200 -2.02 -20.81 4.27
C GLY A 200 -2.39 -20.02 2.99
N GLU A 201 -3.40 -19.17 3.05
CA GLU A 201 -3.84 -18.29 1.96
C GLU A 201 -3.46 -16.81 2.21
N VAL A 202 -3.72 -15.96 1.23
CA VAL A 202 -3.58 -14.50 1.34
C VAL A 202 -4.61 -13.96 2.34
N ASN A 203 -4.14 -13.31 3.40
CA ASN A 203 -4.96 -12.71 4.45
C ASN A 203 -5.59 -11.37 4.02
N GLY A 204 -4.89 -10.64 3.17
CA GLY A 204 -5.35 -9.35 2.68
C GLY A 204 -4.29 -8.62 1.87
N VAL A 205 -4.72 -7.50 1.28
CA VAL A 205 -3.92 -6.61 0.45
C VAL A 205 -4.14 -5.17 0.87
N VAL A 206 -3.05 -4.42 0.92
CA VAL A 206 -3.08 -2.97 1.14
C VAL A 206 -2.43 -2.23 -0.01
N THR A 207 -3.09 -1.21 -0.53
CA THR A 207 -2.51 -0.40 -1.61
C THR A 207 -2.69 1.07 -1.31
N THR A 208 -1.69 1.88 -1.65
CA THR A 208 -1.73 3.34 -1.47
C THR A 208 -0.87 4.03 -2.51
N ASN A 209 -1.14 5.29 -2.80
CA ASN A 209 -0.29 6.12 -3.65
C ASN A 209 0.78 6.94 -2.88
N ALA A 210 0.92 6.75 -1.57
CA ALA A 210 1.86 7.49 -0.74
C ALA A 210 3.34 7.22 -1.07
N THR A 211 4.25 8.19 -0.98
CA THR A 211 5.70 7.98 -1.22
C THR A 211 6.30 6.89 -0.34
N ALA A 212 6.05 6.95 0.97
CA ALA A 212 6.48 5.99 1.98
C ALA A 212 5.28 5.45 2.77
N TYR A 213 5.40 4.25 3.30
CA TYR A 213 4.37 3.62 4.11
C TYR A 213 4.96 2.46 4.92
N SER A 214 4.26 2.03 5.98
CA SER A 214 4.67 0.88 6.81
C SER A 214 4.92 -0.37 5.93
N SER A 215 6.05 -1.04 6.10
CA SER A 215 6.48 -2.19 5.28
C SER A 215 5.64 -3.44 5.50
N GLY A 216 4.89 -3.48 6.61
CA GLY A 216 4.06 -4.60 7.04
C GLY A 216 2.58 -4.46 6.66
N ALA A 217 1.81 -5.49 7.00
CA ALA A 217 0.36 -5.40 7.00
C ALA A 217 -0.15 -4.37 8.04
N PRO A 218 -1.42 -3.90 7.94
CA PRO A 218 -1.97 -3.01 8.96
C PRO A 218 -1.90 -3.63 10.34
N THR A 219 -1.42 -2.86 11.32
CA THR A 219 -1.26 -3.35 12.68
C THR A 219 -2.59 -3.28 13.40
N PHE A 220 -3.03 -4.40 13.97
CA PHE A 220 -4.23 -4.40 14.82
C PHE A 220 -3.91 -3.80 16.20
N ASN A 221 -4.50 -2.64 16.49
CA ASN A 221 -4.43 -1.94 17.75
C ASN A 221 -5.59 -2.35 18.66
N GLU A 222 -5.30 -3.12 19.71
CA GLU A 222 -6.33 -3.65 20.61
C GLU A 222 -7.01 -2.56 21.46
N LYS A 223 -6.31 -1.47 21.76
CA LYS A 223 -6.86 -0.38 22.57
C LYS A 223 -7.91 0.42 21.80
N SER A 224 -7.61 0.77 20.56
CA SER A 224 -8.53 1.52 19.69
C SER A 224 -9.44 0.63 18.84
N GLN A 225 -9.26 -0.70 18.88
CA GLN A 225 -9.94 -1.66 18.01
C GLN A 225 -9.82 -1.25 16.54
N SER A 226 -8.60 -1.00 16.09
CA SER A 226 -8.35 -0.49 14.74
C SER A 226 -7.23 -1.21 14.01
N LEU A 227 -7.31 -1.23 12.68
CA LEU A 227 -6.19 -1.50 11.80
C LEU A 227 -5.49 -0.17 11.50
N ASP A 228 -4.31 0.01 12.09
CA ASP A 228 -3.50 1.21 11.93
C ASP A 228 -2.49 0.98 10.79
N TYR A 229 -2.41 1.95 9.87
CA TYR A 229 -1.49 1.93 8.74
C TYR A 229 -0.90 3.31 8.51
N GLN A 230 0.43 3.39 8.47
CA GLN A 230 1.13 4.66 8.33
C GLN A 230 1.47 4.92 6.87
N VAL A 231 1.21 6.14 6.40
CA VAL A 231 1.59 6.58 5.07
C VAL A 231 2.19 7.98 5.13
N ALA A 232 3.09 8.29 4.21
CA ALA A 232 3.66 9.62 4.08
C ALA A 232 4.00 9.94 2.63
N ALA A 233 3.77 11.18 2.25
CA ALA A 233 4.15 11.75 0.97
C ALA A 233 4.27 13.28 1.15
N PRO A 234 4.85 14.00 0.18
CA PRO A 234 4.76 15.45 0.12
C PRO A 234 3.30 15.91 -0.11
N HIS A 235 2.99 17.13 0.33
CA HIS A 235 1.69 17.76 0.10
C HIS A 235 1.42 18.07 -1.37
N PHE A 236 2.48 18.37 -2.14
CA PHE A 236 2.35 18.74 -3.54
C PHE A 236 2.99 17.70 -4.45
N ASP A 237 2.33 17.42 -5.58
CA ASP A 237 2.89 16.61 -6.65
C ASP A 237 3.96 17.39 -7.44
N ALA A 238 4.59 16.75 -8.42
CA ALA A 238 5.67 17.37 -9.19
C ALA A 238 5.21 18.59 -10.03
N SER A 239 3.92 18.68 -10.33
CA SER A 239 3.32 19.84 -11.00
C SER A 239 3.00 21.00 -10.03
N GLY A 240 3.08 20.76 -8.72
CA GLY A 240 2.67 21.71 -7.68
C GLY A 240 1.19 21.61 -7.30
N GLY A 241 0.47 20.64 -7.87
CA GLY A 241 -0.92 20.36 -7.51
C GLY A 241 -1.00 19.63 -6.17
N LEU A 242 -2.16 19.72 -5.51
CA LEU A 242 -2.39 19.01 -4.26
C LEU A 242 -2.29 17.49 -4.48
N ASN A 243 -1.43 16.85 -3.71
CA ASN A 243 -1.29 15.41 -3.70
C ASN A 243 -2.40 14.79 -2.83
N VAL A 244 -3.37 14.19 -3.50
CA VAL A 244 -4.53 13.56 -2.86
C VAL A 244 -4.27 12.08 -2.62
N GLY A 245 -4.46 11.66 -1.37
CA GLY A 245 -4.17 10.31 -0.92
C GLY A 245 -5.28 9.32 -1.20
N THR A 246 -4.85 8.10 -1.49
CA THR A 246 -5.66 6.90 -1.60
C THR A 246 -5.08 5.79 -0.72
N TYR A 247 -5.97 5.04 -0.11
CA TYR A 247 -5.66 3.84 0.67
C TYR A 247 -6.78 2.84 0.44
N ASN A 248 -6.41 1.63 0.01
CA ASN A 248 -7.35 0.54 -0.17
C ASN A 248 -6.90 -0.65 0.66
N LEU A 249 -7.87 -1.28 1.33
CA LEU A 249 -7.70 -2.51 2.10
C LEU A 249 -8.68 -3.53 1.54
N GLN A 250 -8.17 -4.64 1.03
CA GLN A 250 -8.95 -5.83 0.73
C GLN A 250 -8.55 -6.93 1.70
N ILE A 251 -9.41 -7.30 2.65
CA ILE A 251 -9.08 -8.27 3.70
C ILE A 251 -10.04 -9.45 3.66
N ASP A 252 -9.53 -10.66 3.90
CA ASP A 252 -10.38 -11.84 4.00
C ASP A 252 -11.35 -11.67 5.18
N GLY A 253 -12.64 -11.94 4.93
CA GLY A 253 -13.71 -11.75 5.89
C GLY A 253 -13.52 -12.57 7.17
N LYS A 254 -12.92 -13.77 7.08
CA LYS A 254 -12.58 -14.62 8.24
C LYS A 254 -11.46 -14.00 9.06
N VAL A 255 -10.45 -13.44 8.40
CA VAL A 255 -9.32 -12.75 9.06
C VAL A 255 -9.84 -11.54 9.82
N ALA A 256 -10.63 -10.68 9.16
CA ALA A 256 -11.24 -9.51 9.81
C ALA A 256 -12.12 -9.91 11.00
N ARG A 257 -12.94 -10.95 10.85
CA ARG A 257 -13.80 -11.44 11.95
C ARG A 257 -13.00 -11.99 13.12
N CYS A 258 -11.95 -12.75 12.86
CA CYS A 258 -11.05 -13.24 13.90
C CYS A 258 -10.36 -12.10 14.65
N LEU A 259 -9.86 -11.10 13.92
CA LEU A 259 -9.20 -9.94 14.50
C LEU A 259 -10.12 -9.14 15.41
N TYR A 260 -11.37 -8.94 15.02
CA TYR A 260 -12.33 -8.11 15.75
C TYR A 260 -13.26 -8.89 16.69
N GLY A 261 -13.22 -10.23 16.68
CA GLY A 261 -14.18 -11.07 17.41
C GLY A 261 -15.62 -10.96 16.87
N PHE A 262 -15.79 -10.64 15.59
CA PHE A 262 -17.08 -10.46 14.95
C PHE A 262 -17.73 -11.80 14.54
N SER A 263 -19.07 -11.82 14.49
CA SER A 263 -19.83 -12.93 13.93
C SER A 263 -19.95 -12.82 12.39
N ASN A 264 -20.86 -13.56 11.76
CA ASN A 264 -21.13 -13.44 10.31
C ASN A 264 -22.05 -12.27 9.91
N ALA A 265 -22.52 -11.45 10.85
CA ALA A 265 -23.38 -10.30 10.53
C ALA A 265 -22.67 -9.22 9.68
N PRO A 266 -23.40 -8.41 8.89
CA PRO A 266 -22.81 -7.41 8.00
C PRO A 266 -21.91 -6.40 8.71
N LEU A 267 -20.80 -6.04 8.08
CA LEU A 267 -19.87 -5.05 8.63
C LEU A 267 -20.22 -3.61 8.21
N SER A 268 -19.79 -2.66 9.03
CA SER A 268 -19.62 -1.25 8.70
C SER A 268 -18.20 -0.83 9.08
N ALA A 269 -17.72 0.30 8.57
CA ALA A 269 -16.40 0.82 8.91
C ALA A 269 -16.52 2.28 9.29
N THR A 270 -15.76 2.69 10.29
CA THR A 270 -15.43 4.08 10.55
C THR A 270 -13.96 4.25 10.22
N VAL A 271 -13.65 5.15 9.29
CA VAL A 271 -12.28 5.50 8.95
C VAL A 271 -11.96 6.83 9.59
N THR A 272 -10.85 6.88 10.32
CA THR A 272 -10.29 8.11 10.86
C THR A 272 -8.89 8.27 10.31
N ILE A 273 -8.61 9.43 9.74
CA ILE A 273 -7.28 9.76 9.24
C ILE A 273 -6.74 10.84 10.15
N ILE A 274 -5.61 10.56 10.80
CA ILE A 274 -5.02 11.43 11.82
C ILE A 274 -3.74 12.02 11.21
N SER A 275 -3.66 13.33 11.06
CA SER A 275 -2.43 14.02 10.63
C SER A 275 -1.38 14.03 11.74
N GLU A 276 -0.16 14.45 11.41
CA GLU A 276 0.96 14.47 12.36
C GLU A 276 0.71 15.35 13.60
N ASN A 277 -0.05 16.42 13.45
CA ASN A 277 -0.48 17.30 14.55
C ASN A 277 -1.61 16.70 15.42
N GLY A 278 -2.06 15.48 15.13
CA GLY A 278 -3.14 14.81 15.86
C GLY A 278 -4.55 15.19 15.41
N GLU A 279 -4.69 16.06 14.42
CA GLU A 279 -5.99 16.47 13.88
C GLU A 279 -6.59 15.39 12.97
N SER A 280 -7.92 15.33 12.94
CA SER A 280 -8.63 14.41 12.03
C SER A 280 -8.87 15.07 10.68
N GLN A 281 -8.57 14.36 9.60
CA GLN A 281 -8.88 14.78 8.24
C GLN A 281 -10.20 14.17 7.76
N VAL A 282 -10.94 14.95 6.97
CA VAL A 282 -12.12 14.46 6.24
C VAL A 282 -11.65 13.69 5.02
N ALA A 283 -12.15 12.47 4.85
CA ALA A 283 -11.93 11.67 3.65
C ALA A 283 -13.18 10.91 3.25
N THR A 284 -13.28 10.61 1.96
CA THR A 284 -14.32 9.74 1.43
C THR A 284 -13.93 8.30 1.68
N SER A 285 -14.81 7.51 2.29
CA SER A 285 -14.62 6.08 2.46
C SER A 285 -15.80 5.29 1.90
N SER A 286 -15.51 4.11 1.36
CA SER A 286 -16.51 3.16 0.90
C SER A 286 -16.16 1.77 1.42
N LEU A 287 -17.16 1.04 1.90
CA LEU A 287 -17.02 -0.34 2.35
C LEU A 287 -17.94 -1.23 1.52
N LYS A 288 -17.38 -2.28 0.96
CA LYS A 288 -18.11 -3.37 0.29
C LYS A 288 -17.68 -4.68 0.93
N GLU A 289 -18.61 -5.58 1.13
CA GLU A 289 -18.33 -6.94 1.57
C GLU A 289 -18.96 -7.90 0.55
N ASP A 290 -18.20 -8.90 0.12
CA ASP A 290 -18.72 -10.04 -0.63
C ASP A 290 -18.59 -11.33 0.20
N LYS A 291 -18.71 -12.50 -0.44
CA LYS A 291 -18.66 -13.79 0.26
C LYS A 291 -17.31 -14.08 0.93
N LYS A 292 -16.21 -13.58 0.39
CA LYS A 292 -14.85 -13.86 0.86
C LYS A 292 -14.14 -12.59 1.36
N TRP A 293 -14.31 -11.48 0.68
CA TRP A 293 -13.50 -10.29 0.86
C TRP A 293 -14.30 -9.10 1.38
N ILE A 294 -13.65 -8.32 2.22
CA ILE A 294 -14.07 -6.98 2.61
C ILE A 294 -13.16 -5.99 1.89
N TYR A 295 -13.76 -5.07 1.16
CA TYR A 295 -13.11 -4.01 0.40
C TYR A 295 -13.39 -2.68 1.09
N LEU A 296 -12.34 -2.01 1.52
CA LEU A 296 -12.38 -0.64 2.01
C LEU A 296 -11.55 0.23 1.07
N ASN A 297 -12.16 1.27 0.50
CA ASN A 297 -11.43 2.28 -0.26
C ASN A 297 -11.58 3.62 0.45
N VAL A 298 -10.46 4.32 0.64
CA VAL A 298 -10.37 5.62 1.31
C VAL A 298 -9.64 6.57 0.38
N SER A 299 -10.20 7.75 0.15
CA SER A 299 -9.62 8.75 -0.75
C SER A 299 -9.96 10.18 -0.33
N GLY A 300 -9.18 11.15 -0.79
CA GLY A 300 -9.48 12.57 -0.57
C GLY A 300 -8.77 13.20 0.63
N PHE A 301 -7.88 12.47 1.29
CA PHE A 301 -7.04 13.03 2.36
C PHE A 301 -5.77 13.65 1.78
N THR A 302 -5.14 14.55 2.52
CA THR A 302 -3.89 15.21 2.10
C THR A 302 -2.73 14.66 2.89
N TYR A 303 -1.55 14.69 2.27
CA TYR A 303 -0.35 14.15 2.87
C TYR A 303 0.42 15.20 3.66
N SER A 304 0.21 15.21 4.98
CA SER A 304 1.10 15.84 5.97
C SER A 304 1.75 14.79 6.88
N ASN A 305 1.90 13.57 6.35
CA ASN A 305 2.22 12.34 7.09
C ASN A 305 1.07 11.85 8.03
N PRO A 306 -0.03 11.36 7.44
CA PRO A 306 -1.15 10.82 8.21
C PRO A 306 -0.96 9.37 8.66
N THR A 307 -1.42 9.06 9.86
CA THR A 307 -1.73 7.68 10.26
C THR A 307 -3.18 7.39 9.91
N LEU A 308 -3.42 6.39 9.06
CA LEU A 308 -4.76 5.89 8.79
C LEU A 308 -5.16 4.90 9.88
N ARG A 309 -6.28 5.18 10.52
CA ARG A 309 -6.89 4.32 11.53
C ARG A 309 -8.23 3.81 11.00
N VAL A 310 -8.28 2.53 10.69
CA VAL A 310 -9.51 1.87 10.23
C VAL A 310 -10.15 1.12 11.39
N VAL A 311 -11.34 1.55 11.83
CA VAL A 311 -12.15 0.82 12.82
C VAL A 311 -13.27 0.11 12.07
N LEU A 312 -13.17 -1.21 11.93
CA LEU A 312 -14.32 -2.02 11.50
C LEU A 312 -15.31 -2.15 12.66
N LYS A 313 -16.60 -2.09 12.34
CA LYS A 313 -17.73 -2.29 13.24
C LYS A 313 -18.65 -3.34 12.63
N GLN A 314 -19.41 -4.04 13.47
CA GLN A 314 -20.45 -4.94 12.98
C GLN A 314 -21.81 -4.26 13.13
N LYS A 315 -22.60 -4.22 12.04
CA LYS A 315 -24.00 -3.79 12.17
C LYS A 315 -24.69 -4.80 13.07
N SER A 316 -25.33 -4.29 14.13
CA SER A 316 -26.10 -5.12 15.05
C SER A 316 -27.23 -5.82 14.29
N THR A 317 -27.24 -7.16 14.25
CA THR A 317 -28.39 -7.98 13.81
C THR A 317 -29.50 -8.03 14.85
N THR A 318 -29.64 -6.98 15.65
CA THR A 318 -30.77 -6.86 16.56
C THR A 318 -32.00 -6.46 15.77
N SER A 319 -32.91 -7.41 15.58
CA SER A 319 -34.26 -7.09 15.12
C SER A 319 -35.01 -6.44 16.27
N SER A 320 -35.68 -5.32 16.01
CA SER A 320 -36.62 -4.76 16.97
C SER A 320 -37.98 -5.38 16.77
N ILE A 321 -38.50 -6.04 17.79
CA ILE A 321 -39.87 -6.53 17.83
C ILE A 321 -40.69 -5.68 18.80
N THR A 322 -41.96 -5.45 18.48
CA THR A 322 -42.90 -4.87 19.43
C THR A 322 -43.57 -6.03 20.17
N CYS A 323 -43.59 -5.95 21.49
CA CYS A 323 -44.17 -6.94 22.37
C CYS A 323 -45.32 -6.29 23.14
N VAL A 324 -46.46 -6.96 23.26
CA VAL A 324 -47.67 -6.44 23.92
C VAL A 324 -48.07 -7.34 25.08
N LYS A 325 -48.46 -6.72 26.20
CA LYS A 325 -49.09 -7.38 27.35
C LYS A 325 -50.14 -6.43 27.94
N ASN A 326 -51.40 -6.85 27.98
CA ASN A 326 -52.52 -6.09 28.58
C ASN A 326 -52.58 -4.62 28.13
N GLY A 327 -52.45 -4.35 26.83
CA GLY A 327 -52.47 -3.00 26.27
C GLY A 327 -51.16 -2.21 26.37
N VAL A 328 -50.17 -2.70 27.12
CA VAL A 328 -48.84 -2.08 27.23
C VAL A 328 -47.91 -2.61 26.14
N THR A 329 -47.42 -1.71 25.28
CA THR A 329 -46.45 -2.02 24.23
C THR A 329 -45.02 -1.78 24.69
N LYS A 330 -44.12 -2.73 24.44
CA LYS A 330 -42.69 -2.63 24.70
C LYS A 330 -41.91 -2.99 23.44
N LYS A 331 -41.05 -2.08 22.97
CA LYS A 331 -40.09 -2.37 21.90
C LYS A 331 -38.91 -3.12 22.50
N VAL A 332 -38.64 -4.32 21.99
CA VAL A 332 -37.55 -5.19 22.42
C VAL A 332 -36.57 -5.33 21.27
N THR A 333 -35.34 -4.90 21.52
CA THR A 333 -34.23 -5.00 20.57
C THR A 333 -33.27 -6.06 21.10
N SER A 334 -33.25 -7.24 20.48
CA SER A 334 -32.39 -8.34 20.91
C SER A 334 -31.97 -9.24 19.75
N LYS A 335 -30.89 -10.01 19.91
CA LYS A 335 -30.42 -10.96 18.89
C LYS A 335 -31.40 -12.12 18.65
N SER A 336 -32.15 -12.54 19.69
CA SER A 336 -33.09 -13.67 19.60
C SER A 336 -34.50 -13.27 19.21
N SER A 337 -34.85 -11.97 19.24
CA SER A 337 -36.20 -11.48 18.94
C SER A 337 -37.30 -12.20 19.74
N VAL A 338 -37.08 -12.39 21.04
CA VAL A 338 -38.03 -13.06 21.95
C VAL A 338 -38.65 -12.02 22.89
N CYS A 339 -39.98 -12.06 23.04
CA CYS A 339 -40.68 -11.23 24.00
C CYS A 339 -40.41 -11.70 25.45
N PRO A 340 -40.25 -10.77 26.42
CA PRO A 340 -40.13 -11.11 27.83
C PRO A 340 -41.28 -11.99 28.33
N LYS A 341 -41.04 -12.80 29.35
CA LYS A 341 -42.05 -13.73 29.90
C LYS A 341 -43.36 -13.00 30.20
N GLY A 342 -44.43 -13.42 29.54
CA GLY A 342 -45.77 -12.84 29.66
C GLY A 342 -46.12 -11.75 28.64
N PHE A 343 -45.21 -11.35 27.75
CA PHE A 343 -45.51 -10.51 26.59
C PHE A 343 -45.60 -11.37 25.32
N LYS A 344 -46.52 -11.04 24.41
CA LYS A 344 -46.62 -11.67 23.09
C LYS A 344 -46.14 -10.70 22.01
N ARG A 345 -45.65 -11.20 20.89
CA ARG A 345 -45.29 -10.36 19.75
C ARG A 345 -46.56 -9.67 19.24
N ALA A 346 -46.48 -8.36 19.01
CA ALA A 346 -47.56 -7.54 18.45
C ALA A 346 -47.96 -8.05 17.07
#